data_AF-A0A1T4WJR7-F1
#
_entry.id   AF-A0A1T4WJR7-F1
#
_cell.length_a   1.000
_cell.length_b   1.000
_cell.length_c   1.000
_cell.angle_alpha   90.00
_cell.angle_beta   90.00
_cell.angle_gamma   90.00
#
_symmetry.space_group_name_H-M   'P 1'
#
loop_
_entity.id
_entity.type
_entity.pdbx_description
1 polymer ?
#
loop_
_entity_poly.entity_id
_entity_poly.type
_entity_poly.pdbx_seq_one_letter_code
_entity_poly.pdbx_strand_id
1 'polypeptide(L)'
;MQTELSIPATLRRNTAAYLDWIQMLSGAALIVFMWCHMLLVASVNLGSGVFDALAYFLEWTYMAQIGGPAIGILFLIHFAVAIRKVPVTSLQQKNMWNQAKMLRHKDTWLWVVQAVSAMVILIMAGVHLWTVLTNLPISTAKSAARIQDGGWLWFYLILLPMAELHVGIGFYRIGVKWGFVQRRGRKGFQKLEYIITGAFLAIGLLTLITFATVSI
;
A
#
# COMPACT_ATOMS: atom_id res chain seq x y z
N MET A 1 -36.74 -10.65 -23.51
CA MET A 1 -36.39 -12.02 -23.11
C MET A 1 -34.88 -12.18 -23.32
N GLN A 2 -34.09 -11.82 -22.30
CA GLN A 2 -32.63 -12.02 -22.33
C GLN A 2 -32.36 -13.46 -21.92
N THR A 3 -31.74 -14.22 -22.80
CA THR A 3 -31.25 -15.57 -22.55
C THR A 3 -30.12 -15.49 -21.53
N GLU A 4 -30.44 -15.80 -20.27
CA GLU A 4 -29.47 -16.15 -19.24
C GLU A 4 -28.63 -17.31 -19.77
N LEU A 5 -27.38 -17.03 -20.12
CA LEU A 5 -26.40 -18.05 -20.49
C LEU A 5 -26.04 -18.83 -19.21
N SER A 6 -26.89 -19.80 -18.85
CA SER A 6 -26.65 -20.68 -17.71
C SER A 6 -25.39 -21.50 -17.99
N ILE A 7 -24.30 -21.17 -17.30
CA ILE A 7 -23.06 -21.95 -17.37
C ILE A 7 -23.40 -23.35 -16.84
N PRO A 8 -23.18 -24.42 -17.62
CA PRO A 8 -23.47 -25.77 -17.17
C PRO A 8 -22.68 -26.06 -15.88
N ALA A 9 -23.38 -26.62 -14.89
CA ALA A 9 -22.88 -26.84 -13.53
C ALA A 9 -21.63 -27.73 -13.42
N THR A 10 -21.19 -28.33 -14.54
CA THR A 10 -20.10 -29.30 -14.62
C THR A 10 -18.69 -28.68 -14.77
N LEU A 11 -18.59 -27.36 -14.93
CA LEU A 11 -17.30 -26.63 -14.93
C LEU A 11 -17.35 -25.46 -13.95
N ARG A 12 -17.55 -25.74 -12.65
CA ARG A 12 -17.22 -24.74 -11.60
C ARG A 12 -15.70 -24.54 -11.59
N ARG A 13 -15.20 -23.65 -12.44
CA ARG A 13 -13.79 -23.27 -12.45
C ARG A 13 -13.50 -22.58 -11.12
N ASN A 14 -12.66 -23.20 -10.28
CA ASN A 14 -12.19 -22.63 -9.00
C ASN A 14 -11.41 -21.30 -9.15
N THR A 15 -11.36 -20.72 -10.35
CA THR A 15 -10.76 -19.42 -10.68
C THR A 15 -11.20 -18.32 -9.72
N ALA A 16 -12.48 -18.25 -9.33
CA ALA A 16 -12.94 -17.23 -8.38
C ALA A 16 -12.24 -17.36 -7.02
N ALA A 17 -12.08 -18.60 -6.53
CA ALA A 17 -11.39 -18.88 -5.28
C ALA A 17 -9.89 -18.56 -5.39
N TYR A 18 -9.22 -19.01 -6.46
CA TYR A 18 -7.81 -18.70 -6.69
C TYR A 18 -7.55 -17.20 -6.76
N LEU A 19 -8.40 -16.45 -7.47
CA LEU A 19 -8.25 -14.99 -7.57
C LEU A 19 -8.48 -14.29 -6.22
N ASP A 20 -9.33 -14.83 -5.33
CA ASP A 20 -9.51 -14.25 -4.00
C ASP A 20 -8.32 -14.56 -3.07
N TRP A 21 -7.72 -15.74 -3.20
CA TRP A 21 -6.45 -16.10 -2.55
C TRP A 21 -5.29 -15.24 -3.03
N ILE A 22 -5.10 -15.09 -4.34
CA ILE A 22 -4.05 -14.23 -4.91
C ILE A 22 -4.21 -12.79 -4.42
N GLN A 23 -5.44 -12.27 -4.38
CA GLN A 23 -5.68 -10.92 -3.87
C GLN A 23 -5.28 -10.78 -2.40
N MET A 24 -5.59 -11.78 -1.58
CA MET A 24 -5.22 -11.75 -0.16
C MET A 24 -3.71 -11.87 0.03
N LEU A 25 -3.08 -12.88 -0.59
CA LEU A 25 -1.66 -13.16 -0.40
C LEU A 25 -0.79 -12.04 -0.95
N SER A 26 -1.13 -11.47 -2.11
CA SER A 26 -0.43 -10.29 -2.64
C SER A 26 -0.60 -9.07 -1.72
N GLY A 27 -1.81 -8.85 -1.18
CA GLY A 27 -2.03 -7.77 -0.21
C GLY A 27 -1.25 -7.95 1.08
N ALA A 28 -1.21 -9.17 1.63
CA ALA A 28 -0.44 -9.50 2.82
C ALA A 28 1.08 -9.31 2.59
N ALA A 29 1.59 -9.78 1.45
CA ALA A 29 3.00 -9.61 1.08
C ALA A 29 3.37 -8.12 0.91
N LEU A 30 2.49 -7.31 0.31
CA LEU A 30 2.70 -5.86 0.18
C LEU A 30 2.63 -5.13 1.53
N ILE A 31 1.78 -5.56 2.47
CA ILE A 31 1.75 -5.00 3.84
C ILE A 31 3.10 -5.25 4.53
N VAL A 32 3.61 -6.49 4.48
CA VAL A 32 4.92 -6.82 5.07
C VAL A 32 6.02 -6.02 4.42
N PHE A 33 6.03 -5.92 3.08
CA PHE A 33 6.97 -5.07 2.36
C PHE A 33 6.89 -3.61 2.83
N MET A 34 5.70 -3.04 2.97
CA MET A 34 5.53 -1.65 3.39
C MET A 34 6.05 -1.42 4.82
N TRP A 35 5.82 -2.34 5.75
CA TRP A 35 6.40 -2.23 7.10
C TRP A 35 7.93 -2.30 7.06
N CYS A 36 8.50 -3.25 6.34
CA CYS A 36 9.96 -3.34 6.16
C CYS A 36 10.51 -2.07 5.50
N HIS A 37 9.86 -1.60 4.44
CA HIS A 37 10.22 -0.38 3.71
C HIS A 37 10.23 0.84 4.64
N MET A 38 9.16 1.05 5.41
CA MET A 38 9.08 2.19 6.32
C MET A 38 10.15 2.14 7.40
N LEU A 39 10.46 0.96 7.95
CA LEU A 39 11.53 0.81 8.94
C LEU A 39 12.93 1.04 8.33
N LEU A 40 13.18 0.52 7.13
CA LEU A 40 14.44 0.72 6.42
C LEU A 40 14.67 2.19 6.09
N VAL A 41 13.66 2.89 5.59
CA VAL A 41 13.77 4.30 5.23
C VAL A 41 13.83 5.19 6.48
N ALA A 42 13.08 4.85 7.54
CA ALA A 42 13.12 5.56 8.81
C ALA A 42 14.42 5.41 9.60
N SER A 43 15.30 4.47 9.22
CA SER A 43 16.60 4.29 9.85
C SER A 43 17.48 5.55 9.81
N VAL A 44 17.24 6.46 8.86
CA VAL A 44 17.91 7.77 8.79
C VAL A 44 17.68 8.61 10.04
N ASN A 45 16.55 8.41 10.74
CA ASN A 45 16.26 9.11 12.01
C ASN A 45 17.23 8.71 13.13
N LEU A 46 17.92 7.57 13.00
CA LEU A 46 18.97 7.13 13.91
C LEU A 46 20.36 7.64 13.47
N GLY A 47 20.46 8.23 12.27
CA GLY A 47 21.68 8.76 11.69
C GLY A 47 21.86 8.34 10.22
N SER A 48 22.47 9.22 9.41
CA SER A 48 22.77 8.97 8.00
C SER A 48 23.61 7.71 7.79
N GLY A 49 24.62 7.48 8.64
CA GLY A 49 25.47 6.30 8.59
C GLY A 49 24.70 4.98 8.78
N VAL A 50 23.62 4.97 9.57
CA VAL A 50 22.79 3.76 9.76
C VAL A 50 22.00 3.47 8.49
N PHE A 51 21.39 4.50 7.91
CA PHE A 51 20.66 4.38 6.63
C PHE A 51 21.60 3.93 5.51
N ASP A 52 22.78 4.55 5.38
CA ASP A 52 23.75 4.21 4.34
C ASP A 52 24.31 2.80 4.51
N ALA A 53 24.54 2.33 5.74
CA ALA A 53 24.96 0.96 6.00
C ALA A 53 23.89 -0.07 5.58
N LEU A 54 22.61 0.20 5.87
CA LEU A 54 21.50 -0.65 5.43
C LEU A 54 21.32 -0.59 3.91
N ALA A 55 21.43 0.59 3.31
CA ALA A 55 21.38 0.76 1.85
C ALA A 55 22.52 0.00 1.16
N TYR A 56 23.73 0.06 1.72
CA TYR A 56 24.88 -0.71 1.25
C TYR A 56 24.64 -2.21 1.36
N PHE A 57 24.06 -2.70 2.46
CA PHE A 57 23.70 -4.11 2.60
C PHE A 57 22.71 -4.56 1.51
N LEU A 58 21.70 -3.75 1.20
CA LEU A 58 20.74 -4.04 0.12
C LEU A 58 21.41 -4.03 -1.27
N GLU A 59 22.37 -3.14 -1.48
CA GLU A 59 23.15 -3.07 -2.72
C GLU A 59 24.07 -4.28 -2.86
N TRP A 60 24.81 -4.63 -1.81
CA TRP A 60 25.76 -5.74 -1.79
C TRP A 60 25.08 -7.10 -2.00
N THR A 61 23.87 -7.27 -1.48
CA THR A 61 23.05 -8.47 -1.67
C THR A 61 22.26 -8.46 -3.00
N TYR A 62 22.40 -7.42 -3.83
CA TYR A 62 21.59 -7.17 -5.03
C TYR A 62 20.07 -7.15 -4.77
N MET A 63 19.67 -6.93 -3.52
CA MET A 63 18.28 -7.02 -3.08
C MET A 63 17.45 -5.85 -3.61
N ALA A 64 18.04 -4.67 -3.79
CA ALA A 64 17.34 -3.53 -4.39
C ALA A 64 17.05 -3.76 -5.89
N GLN A 65 18.00 -4.36 -6.61
CA GLN A 65 17.98 -4.56 -8.05
C GLN A 65 17.04 -5.70 -8.45
N ILE A 66 16.95 -6.76 -7.64
CA ILE A 66 16.04 -7.88 -7.89
C ILE A 66 14.71 -7.67 -7.16
N GLY A 67 14.77 -7.30 -5.88
CA GLY A 67 13.59 -7.10 -5.03
C GLY A 67 12.73 -5.93 -5.48
N GLY A 68 13.33 -4.83 -5.96
CA GLY A 68 12.61 -3.69 -6.49
C GLY A 68 11.65 -4.04 -7.64
N PRO A 69 12.16 -4.59 -8.77
CA PRO A 69 11.32 -5.07 -9.86
C PRO A 69 10.33 -6.16 -9.44
N ALA A 70 10.73 -7.09 -8.57
CA ALA A 70 9.84 -8.15 -8.09
C ALA A 70 8.64 -7.60 -7.32
N ILE A 71 8.85 -6.61 -6.44
CA ILE A 71 7.78 -5.90 -5.73
C ILE A 71 6.95 -5.07 -6.70
N GLY A 72 7.56 -4.45 -7.71
CA GLY A 72 6.83 -3.76 -8.79
C GLY A 72 5.86 -4.68 -9.53
N ILE A 73 6.28 -5.90 -9.87
CA ILE A 73 5.43 -6.92 -10.48
C ILE A 73 4.33 -7.35 -9.51
N LEU A 74 4.66 -7.63 -8.25
CA LEU A 74 3.69 -8.00 -7.22
C LEU A 74 2.62 -6.91 -7.02
N PHE A 75 3.04 -5.65 -7.02
CA PHE A 75 2.18 -4.48 -6.94
C PHE A 75 1.19 -4.42 -8.11
N LEU A 76 1.66 -4.63 -9.35
CA LEU A 76 0.80 -4.68 -10.52
C LEU A 76 -0.16 -5.88 -10.51
N ILE A 77 0.30 -7.06 -10.07
CA ILE A 77 -0.56 -8.24 -9.88
C ILE A 77 -1.65 -7.94 -8.84
N HIS A 78 -1.28 -7.35 -7.71
CA HIS A 78 -2.23 -6.97 -6.67
C HIS A 78 -3.31 -6.03 -7.23
N PHE A 79 -2.89 -4.98 -7.95
CA PHE A 79 -3.81 -4.04 -8.57
C PHE A 79 -4.73 -4.72 -9.59
N ALA A 80 -4.17 -5.52 -10.51
CA ALA A 80 -4.93 -6.20 -11.55
C ALA A 80 -6.00 -7.16 -10.98
N VAL A 81 -5.73 -7.78 -9.84
CA VAL A 81 -6.70 -8.66 -9.17
C VAL A 81 -7.69 -7.87 -8.32
N ALA A 82 -7.25 -6.79 -7.66
CA ALA A 82 -8.09 -5.96 -6.77
C ALA A 82 -9.06 -5.05 -7.52
N ILE A 83 -8.70 -4.55 -8.71
CA ILE A 83 -9.53 -3.64 -9.51
C ILE A 83 -10.89 -4.23 -9.87
N ARG A 84 -11.00 -5.57 -9.94
CA ARG A 84 -12.28 -6.29 -10.16
C ARG A 84 -13.35 -5.97 -9.11
N LYS A 85 -12.97 -5.44 -7.95
CA LYS A 85 -13.88 -5.06 -6.87
C LYS A 85 -14.21 -3.56 -6.86
N VAL A 86 -13.53 -2.75 -7.67
CA VAL A 86 -13.72 -1.29 -7.72
C VAL A 86 -14.82 -0.94 -8.73
N PRO A 87 -15.75 -0.03 -8.40
CA PRO A 87 -16.76 0.45 -9.35
C PRO A 87 -16.10 1.28 -10.46
N VAL A 88 -16.07 0.73 -11.67
CA VAL A 88 -15.42 1.38 -12.82
C VAL A 88 -16.35 2.31 -13.57
N THR A 89 -17.68 2.10 -13.51
CA THR A 89 -18.63 2.97 -14.20
C THR A 89 -19.12 4.10 -13.29
N SER A 90 -19.41 5.26 -13.87
CA SER A 90 -19.92 6.44 -13.12
C SER A 90 -21.21 6.13 -12.36
N LEU A 91 -22.07 5.25 -12.91
CA LEU A 91 -23.29 4.80 -12.24
C LEU A 91 -22.97 3.94 -11.00
N GLN A 92 -22.05 2.99 -11.11
CA GLN A 92 -21.62 2.17 -9.96
C GLN A 92 -20.96 3.03 -8.88
N GLN A 93 -20.15 4.02 -9.27
CA GLN A 93 -19.50 4.95 -8.35
C GLN A 93 -20.53 5.81 -7.61
N LYS A 94 -21.51 6.37 -8.34
CA LYS A 94 -22.62 7.14 -7.76
C LYS A 94 -23.45 6.30 -6.78
N ASN A 95 -23.76 5.06 -7.15
CA ASN A 95 -24.54 4.15 -6.30
C ASN A 95 -23.78 3.78 -5.03
N MET A 96 -22.50 3.43 -5.13
CA MET A 96 -21.64 3.14 -3.99
C MET A 96 -21.55 4.34 -3.03
N TRP A 97 -21.37 5.55 -3.57
CA TRP A 97 -21.30 6.78 -2.79
C TRP A 97 -22.61 7.07 -2.05
N ASN A 98 -23.74 6.97 -2.74
CA ASN A 98 -25.07 7.18 -2.13
C ASN A 98 -25.35 6.16 -1.04
N GLN A 99 -25.00 4.89 -1.27
CA GLN A 99 -25.16 3.84 -0.27
C GLN A 99 -24.25 4.05 0.96
N ALA A 100 -23.00 4.46 0.76
CA ALA A 100 -22.09 4.79 1.86
C ALA A 100 -22.62 5.96 2.70
N LYS A 101 -23.15 7.00 2.06
CA LYS A 101 -23.81 8.15 2.72
C LYS A 101 -25.06 7.75 3.50
N MET A 102 -25.89 6.88 2.92
CA MET A 102 -27.13 6.41 3.55
C MET A 102 -26.83 5.54 4.79
N LEU A 103 -25.93 4.57 4.66
CA LEU A 103 -25.63 3.63 5.75
C LEU A 103 -24.88 4.28 6.91
N ARG A 104 -24.09 5.34 6.66
CA ARG A 104 -23.20 5.98 7.63
C ARG A 104 -22.33 4.97 8.41
N HIS A 105 -22.01 3.86 7.76
CA HIS A 105 -21.32 2.74 8.37
C HIS A 105 -19.81 2.86 8.16
N LYS A 106 -19.05 2.79 9.25
CA LYS A 106 -17.61 3.05 9.28
C LYS A 106 -16.82 2.16 8.32
N ASP A 107 -16.99 0.84 8.35
CA ASP A 107 -16.19 -0.03 7.48
C ASP A 107 -16.54 0.10 5.99
N THR A 108 -17.74 0.60 5.69
CA THR A 108 -18.16 0.93 4.32
C THR A 108 -17.38 2.15 3.83
N TRP A 109 -17.25 3.19 4.67
CA TRP A 109 -16.41 4.35 4.37
C TRP A 109 -14.92 4.00 4.28
N LEU A 110 -14.39 3.15 5.17
CA LEU A 110 -13.01 2.69 5.08
C LEU A 110 -12.74 1.98 3.76
N TRP A 111 -13.70 1.23 3.23
CA TRP A 111 -13.57 0.61 1.92
C TRP A 111 -13.51 1.64 0.78
N VAL A 112 -14.34 2.70 0.84
CA VAL A 112 -14.29 3.80 -0.13
C VAL A 112 -12.92 4.49 -0.09
N VAL A 113 -12.40 4.78 1.12
CA VAL A 113 -11.06 5.35 1.30
C VAL A 113 -9.99 4.42 0.73
N GLN A 114 -10.10 3.11 0.95
CA GLN A 114 -9.16 2.13 0.40
C GLN A 114 -9.19 2.11 -1.14
N ALA A 115 -10.37 2.21 -1.75
CA ALA A 115 -10.51 2.25 -3.21
C ALA A 115 -9.95 3.54 -3.82
N VAL A 116 -10.21 4.70 -3.19
CA VAL A 116 -9.70 6.01 -3.67
C VAL A 116 -8.18 6.09 -3.51
N SER A 117 -7.65 5.74 -2.32
CA SER A 117 -6.20 5.70 -2.08
C SER A 117 -5.49 4.76 -3.05
N ALA A 118 -6.07 3.61 -3.40
CA ALA A 118 -5.49 2.68 -4.37
C ALA A 118 -5.23 3.34 -5.73
N MET A 119 -6.14 4.20 -6.21
CA MET A 119 -5.98 4.86 -7.51
C MET A 119 -4.87 5.91 -7.47
N VAL A 120 -4.75 6.63 -6.36
CA VAL A 120 -3.66 7.59 -6.14
C VAL A 120 -2.32 6.87 -6.04
N ILE A 121 -2.24 5.80 -5.24
CA ILE A 121 -1.04 4.98 -5.06
C ILE A 121 -0.62 4.34 -6.38
N LEU A 122 -1.53 3.87 -7.23
CA LEU A 122 -1.18 3.29 -8.53
C LEU A 122 -0.24 4.20 -9.33
N ILE A 123 -0.58 5.47 -9.40
CA ILE A 123 0.19 6.47 -10.15
C ILE A 123 1.45 6.84 -9.39
N MET A 124 1.30 7.24 -8.12
CA MET A 124 2.41 7.79 -7.35
C MET A 124 3.45 6.71 -7.00
N ALA A 125 3.05 5.53 -6.55
CA ALA A 125 3.98 4.44 -6.29
C ALA A 125 4.70 3.99 -7.57
N GLY A 126 4.04 4.02 -8.73
CA GLY A 126 4.68 3.76 -10.02
C GLY A 126 5.81 4.75 -10.33
N VAL A 127 5.55 6.05 -10.18
CA VAL A 127 6.58 7.10 -10.34
C VAL A 127 7.70 6.94 -9.32
N HIS A 128 7.36 6.72 -8.04
CA HIS A 128 8.32 6.52 -6.97
C HIS A 128 9.24 5.33 -7.26
N LEU A 129 8.68 4.17 -7.60
CA LEU A 129 9.42 2.95 -7.88
C LEU A 129 10.36 3.15 -9.07
N TRP A 130 9.87 3.75 -10.15
CA TRP A 130 10.70 4.06 -11.32
C TRP A 130 11.89 4.94 -10.96
N THR A 131 11.64 6.06 -10.25
CA THR A 131 12.69 7.02 -9.91
C THR A 131 13.74 6.44 -8.97
N VAL A 132 13.34 5.60 -7.99
CA VAL A 132 14.29 4.99 -7.05
C VAL A 132 15.12 3.91 -7.75
N LEU A 133 14.49 3.04 -8.54
CA LEU A 133 15.18 1.91 -9.18
C LEU A 133 16.10 2.33 -10.33
N THR A 134 15.81 3.44 -11.01
CA THR A 134 16.67 3.98 -12.06
C THR A 134 17.82 4.85 -11.53
N ASN A 135 17.85 5.15 -10.22
CA ASN A 135 18.88 5.97 -9.59
C ASN A 135 19.62 5.24 -8.44
N LEU A 136 19.78 3.92 -8.56
CA LEU A 136 20.62 3.13 -7.66
C LEU A 136 22.11 3.52 -7.77
N PRO A 137 22.96 3.28 -6.76
CA PRO A 137 22.63 2.77 -5.42
C PRO A 137 21.91 3.81 -4.56
N ILE A 138 21.16 3.34 -3.57
CA ILE A 138 20.46 4.18 -2.58
C ILE A 138 21.50 4.77 -1.60
N SER A 139 21.35 6.05 -1.26
CA SER A 139 22.15 6.72 -0.23
C SER A 139 21.38 7.88 0.39
N THR A 140 21.83 8.31 1.57
CA THR A 140 21.29 9.48 2.29
C THR A 140 21.40 10.71 1.40
N ALA A 141 22.58 10.96 0.82
CA ALA A 141 22.84 12.10 -0.04
C ALA A 141 21.86 12.19 -1.22
N LYS A 142 21.68 11.11 -1.98
CA LYS A 142 20.73 11.08 -3.12
C LYS A 142 19.27 11.23 -2.66
N SER A 143 18.91 10.64 -1.53
CA SER A 143 17.55 10.68 -1.01
C SER A 143 17.18 12.06 -0.46
N ALA A 144 18.11 12.68 0.26
CA ALA A 144 18.02 14.04 0.75
C ALA A 144 17.98 15.04 -0.41
N ALA A 145 18.90 14.92 -1.38
CA ALA A 145 18.92 15.78 -2.57
C ALA A 145 17.57 15.73 -3.31
N ARG A 146 17.01 14.53 -3.49
CA ARG A 146 15.68 14.39 -4.11
C ARG A 146 14.57 15.04 -3.30
N ILE A 147 14.61 15.01 -1.96
CA ILE A 147 13.54 15.59 -1.12
C ILE A 147 13.69 17.11 -1.01
N GLN A 148 14.92 17.62 -0.93
CA GLN A 148 15.24 19.03 -0.83
C GLN A 148 15.08 19.76 -2.16
N ASP A 149 15.35 19.07 -3.28
CA ASP A 149 15.17 19.61 -4.62
C ASP A 149 13.78 19.28 -5.21
N GLY A 150 13.23 20.24 -5.96
CA GLY A 150 12.09 20.07 -6.86
C GLY A 150 10.89 19.24 -6.37
N GLY A 151 9.94 19.83 -5.64
CA GLY A 151 8.55 19.32 -5.51
C GLY A 151 8.32 17.93 -4.89
N TRP A 152 9.35 17.11 -4.69
CA TRP A 152 9.25 15.73 -4.23
C TRP A 152 8.80 15.63 -2.78
N LEU A 153 9.10 16.62 -1.94
CA LEU A 153 8.55 16.68 -0.59
C LEU A 153 7.02 16.64 -0.62
N TRP A 154 6.39 17.45 -1.47
CA TRP A 154 4.93 17.46 -1.65
C TRP A 154 4.41 16.13 -2.19
N PHE A 155 5.14 15.52 -3.11
CA PHE A 155 4.83 14.19 -3.61
C PHE A 155 4.78 13.16 -2.47
N TYR A 156 5.80 13.13 -1.60
CA TYR A 156 5.82 12.18 -0.48
C TYR A 156 4.81 12.52 0.62
N LEU A 157 4.50 13.80 0.85
CA LEU A 157 3.46 14.22 1.78
C LEU A 157 2.05 13.74 1.37
N ILE A 158 1.82 13.46 0.09
CA ILE A 158 0.57 12.84 -0.38
C ILE A 158 0.70 11.32 -0.40
N LEU A 159 1.81 10.78 -0.91
CA LEU A 159 2.00 9.33 -1.02
C LEU A 159 1.98 8.64 0.34
N LEU A 160 2.63 9.22 1.36
CA LEU A 160 2.73 8.65 2.71
C LEU A 160 1.34 8.38 3.33
N PRO A 161 0.44 9.37 3.50
CA PRO A 161 -0.87 9.12 4.07
C PRO A 161 -1.75 8.21 3.21
N MET A 162 -1.65 8.30 1.88
CA MET A 162 -2.43 7.41 1.02
C MET A 162 -2.00 5.96 1.18
N ALA A 163 -0.70 5.68 1.12
CA ALA A 163 -0.13 4.35 1.25
C ALA A 163 -0.42 3.76 2.64
N GLU A 164 -0.15 4.49 3.71
CA GLU A 164 -0.35 3.99 5.08
C GLU A 164 -1.83 3.73 5.40
N LEU A 165 -2.75 4.61 4.97
CA LEU A 165 -4.18 4.36 5.14
C LEU A 165 -4.63 3.12 4.33
N HIS A 166 -4.11 2.95 3.11
CA HIS A 166 -4.45 1.78 2.30
C HIS A 166 -3.95 0.47 2.94
N VAL A 167 -2.70 0.47 3.42
CA VAL A 167 -2.04 -0.66 4.09
C VAL A 167 -2.76 -0.99 5.40
N GLY A 168 -3.00 0.00 6.26
CA GLY A 168 -3.68 -0.17 7.53
C GLY A 168 -5.10 -0.73 7.39
N ILE A 169 -5.92 -0.10 6.54
CA ILE A 169 -7.28 -0.58 6.27
C ILE A 169 -7.25 -1.98 5.65
N GLY A 170 -6.31 -2.25 4.74
CA GLY A 170 -6.09 -3.55 4.13
C GLY A 170 -5.77 -4.63 5.17
N PHE A 171 -4.85 -4.35 6.08
CA PHE A 171 -4.47 -5.23 7.19
C PHE A 171 -5.67 -5.56 8.08
N TYR A 172 -6.43 -4.55 8.50
CA TYR A 172 -7.65 -4.74 9.28
C TYR A 172 -8.66 -5.62 8.53
N ARG A 173 -8.90 -5.35 7.25
CA ARG A 173 -9.89 -6.06 6.43
C ARG A 173 -9.48 -7.50 6.13
N ILE A 174 -8.20 -7.79 5.90
CA ILE A 174 -7.71 -9.17 5.73
C ILE A 174 -7.96 -9.97 7.01
N GLY A 175 -7.60 -9.40 8.18
CA GLY A 175 -7.79 -10.05 9.48
C GLY A 175 -9.26 -10.42 9.76
N VAL A 176 -10.19 -9.52 9.45
CA VAL A 176 -11.63 -9.78 9.63
C VAL A 176 -12.18 -10.74 8.57
N LYS A 177 -11.81 -10.55 7.28
CA LYS A 177 -12.39 -11.33 6.17
C LYS A 177 -12.03 -12.81 6.24
N TRP A 178 -10.81 -13.13 6.65
CA TRP A 178 -10.31 -14.51 6.70
C TRP A 178 -10.49 -15.17 8.07
N GLY A 179 -11.22 -14.53 8.98
CA GLY A 179 -11.59 -15.13 10.27
C GLY A 179 -10.48 -15.14 11.32
N PHE A 180 -9.31 -14.56 11.05
CA PHE A 180 -8.26 -14.36 12.05
C PHE A 180 -8.75 -13.49 13.22
N VAL A 181 -9.69 -12.57 12.95
CA VAL A 181 -10.29 -11.69 13.95
C VAL A 181 -11.79 -11.89 14.02
N GLN A 182 -12.23 -12.49 15.11
CA GLN A 182 -13.64 -12.71 15.40
C GLN A 182 -14.34 -11.45 15.95
N ARG A 183 -15.67 -11.45 15.96
CA ARG A 183 -16.52 -10.32 16.38
C ARG A 183 -16.14 -9.74 17.75
N ARG A 184 -15.77 -10.59 18.72
CA ARG A 184 -15.36 -10.18 20.08
C ARG A 184 -14.06 -9.38 20.08
N GLY A 185 -13.07 -9.76 19.26
CA GLY A 185 -11.77 -9.10 19.16
C GLY A 185 -11.74 -7.91 18.20
N ARG A 186 -12.78 -7.74 17.36
CA ARG A 186 -12.80 -6.77 16.26
C ARG A 186 -12.51 -5.33 16.67
N LYS A 187 -13.10 -4.86 17.78
CA LYS A 187 -12.88 -3.49 18.28
C LYS A 187 -11.42 -3.28 18.72
N GLY A 188 -10.86 -4.26 19.42
CA GLY A 188 -9.46 -4.22 19.86
C GLY A 188 -8.50 -4.23 18.69
N PHE A 189 -8.75 -5.10 17.69
CA PHE A 189 -7.93 -5.17 16.49
C PHE A 189 -7.99 -3.89 15.64
N GLN A 190 -9.17 -3.28 15.51
CA GLN A 190 -9.29 -1.98 14.82
C GLN A 190 -8.53 -0.87 15.57
N LYS A 191 -8.56 -0.85 16.90
CA LYS A 191 -7.77 0.10 17.69
C LYS A 191 -6.27 -0.11 17.49
N LEU A 192 -5.83 -1.37 17.49
CA LEU A 192 -4.43 -1.73 17.23
C LEU A 192 -3.98 -1.25 15.86
N GLU A 193 -4.77 -1.49 14.82
CA GLU A 193 -4.46 -1.04 13.46
C GLU A 193 -4.31 0.48 13.39
N TYR A 194 -5.18 1.26 14.05
CA TYR A 194 -5.02 2.71 14.11
C TYR A 194 -3.77 3.18 14.84
N ILE A 195 -3.36 2.47 15.89
CA ILE A 195 -2.12 2.77 16.59
C ILE A 195 -0.92 2.51 15.67
N ILE A 196 -0.93 1.37 14.96
CA ILE A 196 0.15 0.99 14.03
C ILE A 196 0.23 2.01 12.88
N THR A 197 -0.89 2.28 12.21
CA THR A 197 -0.97 3.25 11.10
C THR A 197 -0.56 4.64 11.57
N GLY A 198 -1.02 5.07 12.76
CA GLY A 198 -0.62 6.36 13.35
C GLY A 198 0.88 6.43 13.67
N ALA A 199 1.48 5.35 14.16
CA ALA A 199 2.90 5.27 14.43
C ALA A 199 3.74 5.34 13.15
N PHE A 200 3.39 4.60 12.11
CA PHE A 200 4.08 4.67 10.81
C PHE A 200 3.92 6.03 10.14
N LEU A 201 2.76 6.68 10.24
CA LEU A 201 2.59 8.06 9.78
C LEU A 201 3.49 9.04 10.53
N ALA A 202 3.56 8.95 11.85
CA ALA A 202 4.41 9.83 12.66
C ALA A 202 5.90 9.64 12.33
N ILE A 203 6.36 8.38 12.27
CA ILE A 203 7.75 8.05 11.91
C ILE A 203 8.04 8.46 10.46
N GLY A 204 7.11 8.24 9.53
CA GLY A 204 7.26 8.65 8.13
C GLY A 204 7.38 10.16 7.97
N LEU A 205 6.55 10.93 8.68
CA LEU A 205 6.63 12.39 8.68
C LEU A 205 7.96 12.88 9.27
N LEU A 206 8.40 12.29 10.39
CA LEU A 206 9.71 12.58 10.97
C LEU A 206 10.82 12.28 9.97
N THR A 207 10.74 11.15 9.27
CA THR A 207 11.71 10.75 8.25
C THR A 207 11.80 11.75 7.09
N LEU A 208 10.65 12.27 6.63
CA LEU A 208 10.62 13.31 5.60
C LEU A 208 11.26 14.62 6.09
N ILE A 209 11.01 15.01 7.33
CA ILE A 209 11.66 16.18 7.96
C ILE A 209 13.18 15.96 8.05
N THR A 210 13.61 14.77 8.47
CA THR A 210 15.03 14.42 8.55
C THR A 210 15.70 14.54 7.18
N PHE A 211 15.12 13.95 6.13
CA PHE A 211 15.69 14.10 4.78
C PHE A 211 15.65 15.54 4.25
N ALA A 212 14.63 16.32 4.61
CA ALA A 212 14.53 17.73 4.21
C ALA A 212 15.56 18.63 4.91
N THR A 213 16.11 18.21 6.05
CA THR A 213 16.99 19.05 6.89
C THR A 213 18.42 18.52 7.01
N VAL A 214 18.66 17.24 6.71
CA VAL A 214 19.99 16.65 6.74
C VAL A 214 20.91 17.37 5.76
N SER A 215 22.08 17.78 6.24
CA SER A 215 23.11 18.39 5.40
C SER A 215 23.74 17.32 4.51
N ILE A 216 23.86 17.64 3.22
CA ILE A 216 24.42 16.78 2.18
C ILE A 216 25.91 17.07 2.02
#